data_AF-A0A2P5WQK0-F1
#
_entry.id   AF-A0A2P5WQK0-F1
#
_cell.length_a   1.000
_cell.length_b   1.000
_cell.length_c   1.000
_cell.angle_alpha   90.00
_cell.angle_beta   90.00
_cell.angle_gamma   90.00
#
_symmetry.space_group_name_H-M   'P 1'
#
loop_
_entity.id
_entity.type
_entity.pdbx_description
1 polymer ?
#
loop_
_entity_poly.entity_id
_entity_poly.type
_entity_poly.pdbx_seq_one_letter_code
_entity_poly.pdbx_strand_id
1 'polypeptide(L)'
;MPRRRLRDLSIVQNTTNSEEVSTEQQTLVGSSSVAETLDEKKDGTPMSSEAAEIMEKLKDKKAKYEATASTDSSVNFEDIDNRIINEVLGPERYGRVRFQGSGVNPTQYFGSTSHQYMPSGSQSQDEVQRLKDQIVQIQASTNEQISQLRAEAAAREAEQNRKYNELQQQLQSMMTMFHQFQNPPS
;
A
#
# COMPACT_ATOMS: atom_id res chain seq x y z
N MET A 1 -11.92 70.47 25.11
CA MET A 1 -12.61 70.73 23.82
C MET A 1 -12.85 69.40 23.10
N PRO A 2 -14.01 69.19 22.46
CA PRO A 2 -14.66 67.88 22.32
C PRO A 2 -14.33 67.16 21.02
N ARG A 3 -14.14 65.83 21.08
CA ARG A 3 -14.07 64.96 19.89
C ARG A 3 -15.48 64.79 19.30
N ARG A 4 -15.73 65.44 18.16
CA ARG A 4 -16.96 65.28 17.38
C ARG A 4 -17.04 63.86 16.83
N ARG A 5 -18.13 63.16 17.13
CA ARG A 5 -18.51 61.92 16.45
C ARG A 5 -19.01 62.26 15.07
N LEU A 6 -18.37 61.74 14.02
CA LEU A 6 -18.95 61.67 12.69
C LEU A 6 -19.79 60.39 12.63
N ARG A 7 -21.11 60.59 12.69
CA ARG A 7 -22.11 59.63 12.23
C ARG A 7 -22.40 59.94 10.75
N ASP A 8 -22.71 58.88 10.03
CA ASP A 8 -23.45 58.86 8.76
C ASP A 8 -22.65 59.06 7.46
N LEU A 9 -22.06 57.96 7.00
CA LEU A 9 -21.93 57.65 5.57
C LEU A 9 -22.89 56.49 5.29
N SER A 10 -24.10 56.82 4.86
CA SER A 10 -25.09 55.87 4.38
C SER A 10 -24.68 55.40 2.97
N ILE A 11 -24.06 54.23 2.88
CA ILE A 11 -23.98 53.53 1.60
C ILE A 11 -25.37 52.94 1.35
N VAL A 12 -26.13 53.62 0.50
CA VAL A 12 -27.34 53.08 -0.13
C VAL A 12 -26.90 51.88 -0.97
N GLN A 13 -27.13 50.67 -0.47
CA GLN A 13 -27.21 49.48 -1.32
C GLN A 13 -28.67 49.15 -1.52
N ASN A 14 -29.13 49.35 -2.75
CA ASN A 14 -30.43 48.90 -3.21
C ASN A 14 -30.54 47.38 -3.09
N THR A 15 -31.69 46.97 -2.60
CA THR A 15 -32.19 45.61 -2.53
C THR A 15 -32.40 45.01 -3.92
N THR A 16 -31.86 43.82 -4.15
CA THR A 16 -32.61 42.73 -4.79
C THR A 16 -32.32 41.48 -4.00
N ASN A 17 -33.27 41.12 -3.14
CA ASN A 17 -33.37 39.80 -2.55
C ASN A 17 -33.55 38.81 -3.71
N SER A 18 -32.53 38.01 -3.99
CA SER A 18 -32.71 36.73 -4.67
C SER A 18 -32.26 35.67 -3.69
N GLU A 19 -33.24 35.25 -2.89
CA GLU A 19 -33.41 33.90 -2.36
C GLU A 19 -32.13 33.06 -2.40
N GLU A 20 -31.28 33.24 -1.38
CA GLU A 20 -30.36 32.21 -0.93
C GLU A 20 -31.20 31.03 -0.41
N VAL A 21 -31.67 30.19 -1.33
CA VAL A 21 -31.99 28.81 -0.99
C VAL A 21 -30.64 28.11 -0.84
N SER A 22 -30.13 28.18 0.39
CA SER A 22 -29.19 27.26 0.99
C SER A 22 -29.69 25.82 0.76
N THR A 23 -29.33 25.24 -0.38
CA THR A 23 -29.13 23.80 -0.47
C THR A 23 -27.63 23.58 -0.31
N GLU A 24 -27.18 23.53 0.94
CA GLU A 24 -25.99 22.75 1.32
C GLU A 24 -26.28 21.27 1.00
N GLN A 25 -26.30 20.93 -0.30
CA GLN A 25 -25.81 19.63 -0.67
C GLN A 25 -24.31 19.73 -0.48
N GLN A 26 -23.76 19.05 0.52
CA GLN A 26 -22.38 18.61 0.46
C GLN A 26 -22.29 17.66 -0.74
N THR A 27 -22.28 18.20 -1.96
CA THR A 27 -21.88 17.49 -3.15
C THR A 27 -20.41 17.20 -2.95
N LEU A 28 -20.11 15.97 -2.58
CA LEU A 28 -18.76 15.40 -2.61
C LEU A 28 -18.17 15.73 -3.99
N VAL A 29 -17.25 16.70 -4.03
CA VAL A 29 -16.63 17.18 -5.27
C VAL A 29 -15.71 16.08 -5.78
N GLY A 30 -16.26 15.22 -6.63
CA GLY A 30 -15.56 14.10 -7.24
C GLY A 30 -14.32 14.53 -8.01
N SER A 31 -13.30 13.67 -8.07
CA SER A 31 -12.03 13.97 -8.77
C SER A 31 -12.24 14.30 -10.25
N SER A 32 -13.30 13.78 -10.87
CA SER A 32 -13.75 14.12 -12.23
C SER A 32 -14.07 15.61 -12.39
N SER A 33 -14.70 16.24 -11.40
CA SER A 33 -15.03 17.67 -11.42
C SER A 33 -13.82 18.59 -11.21
N VAL A 34 -12.83 18.11 -10.44
CA VAL A 34 -11.56 18.82 -10.28
C VAL A 34 -10.76 18.80 -11.59
N ALA A 35 -10.79 17.69 -12.34
CA ALA A 35 -10.15 17.60 -13.64
C ALA A 35 -10.82 18.52 -14.69
N GLU A 36 -12.15 18.62 -14.67
CA GLU A 36 -12.90 19.51 -15.56
C GLU A 36 -12.53 20.98 -15.34
N THR A 37 -12.50 21.44 -14.08
CA THR A 37 -12.17 22.83 -13.73
C THR A 37 -10.70 23.20 -13.96
N LEU A 38 -9.79 22.22 -13.98
CA LEU A 38 -8.37 22.45 -14.28
C LEU A 38 -8.14 22.80 -15.75
N ASP A 39 -9.00 22.31 -16.65
CA ASP A 39 -8.88 22.48 -18.09
C ASP A 39 -9.68 23.70 -18.64
N GLU A 40 -10.32 24.46 -17.74
CA GLU A 40 -11.07 25.69 -18.04
C GLU A 40 -10.27 26.97 -17.75
N LYS A 41 -10.53 28.02 -18.54
CA LYS A 41 -10.10 29.40 -18.22
C LYS A 41 -10.99 29.98 -17.12
N LYS A 42 -10.59 31.12 -16.54
CA LYS A 42 -11.40 31.84 -15.54
C LYS A 42 -12.81 32.22 -16.03
N ASP A 43 -13.00 32.33 -17.34
CA ASP A 43 -14.27 32.66 -17.98
C ASP A 43 -15.13 31.41 -18.32
N GLY A 44 -14.74 30.21 -17.86
CA GLY A 44 -15.45 28.94 -18.09
C GLY A 44 -15.31 28.36 -19.51
N THR A 45 -14.40 28.90 -20.32
CA THR A 45 -14.13 28.40 -21.68
C THR A 45 -12.95 27.40 -21.67
N PRO A 46 -12.97 26.33 -22.47
CA PRO A 46 -11.82 25.43 -22.63
C PRO A 46 -10.52 26.17 -22.94
N MET A 47 -9.42 25.72 -22.34
CA MET A 47 -8.09 26.25 -22.67
C MET A 47 -7.63 25.93 -24.09
N SER A 48 -8.06 24.79 -24.66
CA SER A 48 -7.74 24.31 -26.01
C SER A 48 -8.86 23.44 -26.59
N SER A 49 -8.82 23.12 -27.88
CA SER A 49 -9.75 22.17 -28.50
C SER A 49 -9.63 20.76 -27.95
N GLU A 50 -8.42 20.33 -27.57
CA GLU A 50 -8.18 19.04 -26.93
C GLU A 50 -8.78 18.99 -25.51
N ALA A 51 -8.63 20.07 -24.74
CA ALA A 51 -9.28 20.22 -23.44
C ALA A 51 -10.81 20.19 -23.57
N ALA A 52 -11.37 20.83 -24.61
CA ALA A 52 -12.80 20.78 -24.88
C ALA A 52 -13.30 19.34 -25.11
N GLU A 53 -12.59 18.56 -25.93
CA GLU A 53 -12.94 17.16 -26.21
C GLU A 53 -12.81 16.27 -24.95
N ILE A 54 -11.80 16.52 -24.11
CA ILE A 54 -11.59 15.79 -22.85
C ILE A 54 -12.71 16.08 -21.85
N MET A 55 -13.10 17.36 -21.68
CA MET A 55 -14.20 17.74 -20.79
C MET A 55 -15.53 17.15 -21.24
N GLU A 56 -15.81 17.16 -22.54
CA GLU A 56 -17.00 16.52 -23.11
C GLU A 56 -17.04 15.03 -22.79
N LYS A 57 -15.92 14.32 -22.98
CA LYS A 57 -15.80 12.89 -22.63
C LYS A 57 -15.97 12.61 -21.14
N LEU A 58 -15.51 13.50 -20.26
CA LEU A 58 -15.71 13.37 -18.82
C LEU A 58 -17.18 13.53 -18.45
N LYS A 59 -17.87 14.53 -19.01
CA LYS A 59 -19.32 14.76 -18.80
C LYS A 59 -20.16 13.58 -19.26
N ASP A 60 -19.91 13.09 -20.47
CA ASP A 60 -20.63 11.96 -21.04
C ASP A 60 -20.46 10.68 -20.21
N LYS A 61 -19.22 10.39 -19.76
CA LYS A 61 -18.95 9.22 -18.93
C LYS A 61 -19.54 9.34 -17.54
N LYS A 62 -19.51 10.53 -16.94
CA LYS A 62 -20.14 10.80 -15.65
C LYS A 62 -21.65 10.53 -15.71
N ALA A 63 -22.34 11.08 -16.72
CA ALA A 63 -23.76 10.85 -16.92
C ALA A 63 -24.10 9.36 -17.15
N LYS A 64 -23.25 8.64 -17.89
CA LYS A 64 -23.41 7.20 -18.12
C LYS A 64 -23.30 6.39 -16.82
N TYR A 65 -22.30 6.67 -15.99
CA TYR A 65 -22.09 5.93 -14.75
C TYR A 65 -23.12 6.29 -13.67
N GLU A 66 -23.56 7.54 -13.59
CA GLU A 66 -24.64 7.99 -12.69
C GLU A 66 -25.97 7.26 -12.99
N ALA A 67 -26.30 7.08 -14.27
CA ALA A 67 -27.46 6.29 -14.68
C ALA A 67 -27.36 4.80 -14.27
N THR A 68 -26.15 4.22 -14.25
CA THR A 68 -25.94 2.82 -13.84
C THR A 68 -25.80 2.63 -12.33
N ALA A 69 -25.20 3.57 -11.61
CA ALA A 69 -25.05 3.54 -10.15
C ALA A 69 -26.40 3.65 -9.44
N SER A 70 -27.39 4.31 -10.08
CA SER A 70 -28.78 4.28 -9.62
C SER A 70 -29.38 2.86 -9.56
N THR A 71 -28.77 1.86 -10.21
CA THR A 71 -29.26 0.46 -10.24
C THR A 71 -28.55 -0.46 -9.24
N ASP A 72 -27.31 -0.16 -8.85
CA ASP A 72 -26.48 -1.06 -8.04
C ASP A 72 -25.93 -0.31 -6.82
N SER A 73 -26.65 -0.36 -5.69
CA SER A 73 -26.47 0.53 -4.54
C SER A 73 -25.21 0.27 -3.70
N SER A 74 -24.22 -0.44 -4.24
CA SER A 74 -23.03 -0.90 -3.52
C SER A 74 -21.71 -0.31 -4.05
N VAL A 75 -21.77 0.49 -5.11
CA VAL A 75 -20.56 1.05 -5.75
C VAL A 75 -20.18 2.38 -5.08
N ASN A 76 -18.95 2.48 -4.61
CA ASN A 76 -18.40 3.69 -3.98
C ASN A 76 -18.23 4.82 -5.03
N PHE A 77 -18.65 6.04 -4.70
CA PHE A 77 -18.62 7.19 -5.62
C PHE A 77 -17.18 7.56 -6.01
N GLU A 78 -16.23 7.53 -5.07
CA GLU A 78 -14.81 7.74 -5.36
C GLU A 78 -14.22 6.70 -6.34
N ASP A 79 -14.68 5.45 -6.29
CA ASP A 79 -14.21 4.40 -7.20
C ASP A 79 -14.71 4.62 -8.64
N ILE A 80 -15.92 5.17 -8.77
CA ILE A 80 -16.49 5.56 -10.07
C ILE A 80 -15.72 6.74 -10.66
N ASP A 81 -15.45 7.78 -9.86
CA ASP A 81 -14.71 8.95 -10.35
C ASP A 81 -13.29 8.60 -10.78
N ASN A 82 -12.57 7.80 -9.98
CA ASN A 82 -11.24 7.33 -10.32
C ASN A 82 -11.25 6.46 -11.59
N ARG A 83 -12.29 5.64 -11.77
CA ARG A 83 -12.48 4.86 -12.99
C ARG A 83 -12.72 5.77 -14.20
N ILE A 84 -13.57 6.78 -14.08
CA ILE A 84 -13.86 7.74 -15.16
C ILE A 84 -12.57 8.46 -15.58
N ILE A 85 -11.80 8.97 -14.62
CA ILE A 85 -10.52 9.62 -14.86
C ILE A 85 -9.54 8.68 -15.57
N ASN A 86 -9.41 7.44 -15.10
CA ASN A 86 -8.50 6.47 -15.71
C ASN A 86 -8.88 6.12 -17.14
N GLU A 87 -10.19 6.04 -17.45
CA GLU A 87 -10.63 5.75 -18.80
C GLU A 87 -10.52 6.94 -19.78
N VAL A 88 -10.44 8.19 -19.29
CA VAL A 88 -10.29 9.40 -20.14
C VAL A 88 -8.84 9.85 -20.22
N LEU A 89 -8.16 9.97 -19.08
CA LEU A 89 -6.81 10.53 -18.95
C LEU A 89 -5.70 9.46 -18.85
N GLY A 90 -6.09 8.18 -18.77
CA GLY A 90 -5.21 7.04 -18.56
C GLY A 90 -4.89 6.78 -17.08
N PRO A 91 -4.29 5.63 -16.74
CA PRO A 91 -3.86 5.32 -15.38
C PRO A 91 -2.91 6.40 -14.85
N GLU A 92 -3.15 6.82 -13.60
CA GLU A 92 -2.29 7.79 -12.94
C GLU A 92 -0.85 7.28 -12.85
N ARG A 93 0.09 8.06 -13.39
CA ARG A 93 1.52 7.75 -13.37
C ARG A 93 2.21 8.58 -12.29
N TYR A 94 2.34 8.00 -11.10
CA TYR A 94 3.04 8.59 -9.97
C TYR A 94 4.46 9.06 -10.36
N GLY A 95 4.81 10.29 -9.97
CA GLY A 95 6.17 10.84 -10.10
C GLY A 95 6.44 11.73 -11.32
N ARG A 96 5.44 12.05 -12.14
CA ARG A 96 5.61 13.01 -13.25
C ARG A 96 4.54 14.10 -13.22
N VAL A 97 4.89 15.25 -12.66
CA VAL A 97 4.07 16.47 -12.79
C VAL A 97 3.97 16.80 -14.28
N ARG A 98 2.75 16.81 -14.84
CA ARG A 98 2.49 17.25 -16.21
C ARG A 98 2.57 18.78 -16.25
N PHE A 99 3.78 19.34 -16.19
CA PHE A 99 3.96 20.68 -16.73
C PHE A 99 3.98 20.55 -18.25
N GLN A 100 2.98 21.10 -18.95
CA GLN A 100 3.11 21.34 -20.39
C GLN A 100 4.43 22.11 -20.58
N GLY A 101 5.35 21.52 -21.34
CA GLY A 101 6.76 21.91 -21.43
C GLY A 101 6.99 23.29 -22.06
N SER A 102 6.61 24.35 -21.34
CA SER A 102 6.88 25.75 -21.64
C SER A 102 7.65 26.38 -20.47
N GLY A 103 8.77 25.75 -20.11
CA GLY A 103 9.67 26.22 -19.07
C GLY A 103 10.94 25.39 -19.03
N VAL A 104 12.04 25.97 -18.53
CA VAL A 104 13.30 25.25 -18.31
C VAL A 104 13.03 24.04 -17.42
N ASN A 105 13.34 22.84 -17.91
CA ASN A 105 13.17 21.66 -17.08
C ASN A 105 14.21 21.70 -15.94
N PRO A 106 13.93 21.11 -14.77
CA PRO A 106 14.91 21.08 -13.68
C PRO A 106 16.29 20.57 -14.10
N THR A 107 16.38 19.67 -15.09
CA THR A 107 17.66 19.20 -15.66
C THR A 107 18.44 20.30 -16.40
N GLN A 108 17.77 21.26 -17.01
CA GLN A 108 18.35 22.41 -17.72
C GLN A 108 18.77 23.53 -16.75
N TYR A 109 18.09 23.65 -15.60
CA TYR A 109 18.41 24.67 -14.59
C TYR A 109 19.44 24.19 -13.57
N PHE A 110 19.34 22.94 -13.10
CA PHE A 110 20.23 22.37 -12.08
C PHE A 110 21.35 21.48 -12.66
N GLY A 111 21.34 21.21 -13.97
CA GLY A 111 22.26 20.26 -14.61
C GLY A 111 21.97 18.81 -14.24
N SER A 112 22.74 17.87 -14.82
CA SER A 112 22.61 16.41 -14.57
C SER A 112 22.92 15.98 -13.12
N THR A 113 23.27 16.92 -12.23
CA THR A 113 23.65 16.66 -10.84
C THR A 113 22.51 16.81 -9.83
N SER A 114 21.26 16.91 -10.29
CA SER A 114 20.06 17.07 -9.43
C SER A 114 19.80 15.92 -8.42
N HIS A 115 20.63 14.89 -8.35
CA HIS A 115 20.49 13.82 -7.35
C HIS A 115 21.00 14.19 -5.96
N GLN A 116 21.53 15.39 -5.75
CA GLN A 116 22.16 15.77 -4.48
C GLN A 116 21.24 16.53 -3.51
N TYR A 117 19.95 16.18 -3.49
CA TYR A 117 19.05 16.62 -2.43
C TYR A 117 18.12 15.48 -2.00
N MET A 118 18.69 14.47 -1.34
CA MET A 118 18.05 13.67 -0.29
C MET A 118 19.15 12.86 0.44
N PRO A 119 19.51 13.16 1.69
CA PRO A 119 20.40 12.31 2.49
C PRO A 119 19.65 11.13 3.13
N SER A 120 18.43 10.80 2.68
CA SER A 120 17.59 9.74 3.25
C SER A 120 17.92 8.32 2.75
N GLY A 121 19.06 8.15 2.06
CA GLY A 121 19.56 6.85 1.64
C GLY A 121 20.22 6.05 2.77
N SER A 122 20.90 6.71 3.72
CA SER A 122 21.63 6.00 4.78
C SER A 122 20.69 5.34 5.79
N GLN A 123 19.64 6.04 6.24
CA GLN A 123 18.72 5.52 7.26
C GLN A 123 17.97 4.25 6.78
N SER A 124 17.55 4.24 5.50
CA SER A 124 16.92 3.05 4.91
C SER A 124 17.94 1.92 4.63
N GLN A 125 19.19 2.26 4.31
CA GLN A 125 20.25 1.26 4.13
C GLN A 125 20.69 0.61 5.44
N ASP A 126 20.82 1.38 6.53
CA ASP A 126 21.20 0.88 7.85
C ASP A 126 20.13 -0.05 8.43
N GLU A 127 18.85 0.29 8.24
CA GLU A 127 17.74 -0.55 8.67
C GLU A 127 17.63 -1.84 7.86
N VAL A 128 17.84 -1.77 6.54
CA VAL A 128 17.94 -2.97 5.68
C VAL A 128 19.12 -3.85 6.10
N GLN A 129 20.26 -3.26 6.45
CA GLN A 129 21.42 -4.04 6.91
C GLN A 129 21.14 -4.71 8.26
N ARG A 130 20.53 -4.00 9.21
CA ARG A 130 20.12 -4.57 10.49
C ARG A 130 19.16 -5.75 10.32
N LEU A 131 18.20 -5.63 9.41
CA LEU A 131 17.26 -6.72 9.10
C LEU A 131 17.98 -7.93 8.49
N LYS A 132 18.97 -7.73 7.61
CA LYS A 132 19.80 -8.83 7.08
C LYS A 132 20.56 -9.54 8.19
N ASP A 133 21.20 -8.78 9.09
CA ASP A 133 21.97 -9.35 10.19
C ASP A 133 21.06 -10.15 11.15
N GLN A 134 19.84 -9.63 11.40
CA GLN A 134 18.83 -10.34 12.19
C GLN A 134 18.37 -11.64 11.52
N ILE A 135 18.17 -11.66 10.20
CA ILE A 135 17.82 -12.87 9.45
C ILE A 135 18.96 -13.90 9.55
N VAL A 136 20.20 -13.47 9.39
CA VAL A 136 21.38 -14.36 9.53
C VAL A 136 21.45 -14.95 10.95
N GLN A 137 21.19 -14.14 11.97
CA GLN A 137 21.19 -14.60 13.36
C GLN A 137 20.07 -15.62 13.63
N ILE A 138 18.85 -15.37 13.15
CA ILE A 138 17.72 -16.30 13.27
C ILE A 138 18.01 -17.59 12.51
N GLN A 139 18.60 -17.51 11.32
CA GLN A 139 18.97 -18.69 10.55
C GLN A 139 20.05 -19.52 11.27
N ALA A 140 21.03 -18.87 11.92
CA ALA A 140 22.05 -19.56 12.69
C ALA A 140 21.46 -20.27 13.92
N SER A 141 20.62 -19.58 14.70
CA SER A 141 20.00 -20.17 15.90
C SER A 141 19.04 -21.31 15.57
N THR A 142 18.26 -21.19 14.49
CA THR A 142 17.37 -22.27 14.03
C THR A 142 18.15 -23.49 13.55
N ASN A 143 19.23 -23.30 12.79
CA ASN A 143 20.10 -24.41 12.37
C ASN A 143 20.73 -25.12 13.57
N GLU A 144 21.13 -24.38 14.60
CA GLU A 144 21.69 -24.95 15.83
C GLU A 144 20.64 -25.77 16.59
N GLN A 145 19.41 -25.26 16.74
CA GLN A 145 18.30 -26.02 17.34
C GLN A 145 17.96 -27.29 16.56
N ILE A 146 17.96 -27.25 15.22
CA ILE A 146 17.74 -28.44 14.38
C ILE A 146 18.84 -29.47 14.60
N SER A 147 20.10 -29.03 14.70
CA SER A 147 21.23 -29.91 14.97
C SER A 147 21.09 -30.60 16.33
N GLN A 148 20.72 -29.86 17.37
CA GLN A 148 20.47 -30.39 18.71
C GLN A 148 19.33 -31.41 18.74
N LEU A 149 18.18 -31.09 18.13
CA LEU A 149 17.04 -32.02 18.05
C LEU A 149 17.40 -33.31 17.32
N ARG A 150 18.18 -33.23 16.24
CA ARG A 150 18.65 -34.42 15.52
C ARG A 150 19.63 -35.26 16.35
N ALA A 151 20.56 -34.62 17.04
CA ALA A 151 21.50 -35.31 17.92
C ALA A 151 20.77 -36.00 19.08
N GLU A 152 19.79 -35.33 19.68
CA GLU A 152 18.96 -35.90 20.74
C GLU A 152 18.11 -37.07 20.25
N ALA A 153 17.49 -36.95 19.07
CA ALA A 153 16.74 -38.04 18.46
C ALA A 153 17.65 -39.26 18.20
N ALA A 154 18.85 -39.06 17.66
CA ALA A 154 19.82 -40.12 17.41
C ALA A 154 20.30 -40.78 18.72
N ALA A 155 20.50 -40.01 19.79
CA ALA A 155 20.87 -40.54 21.09
C ALA A 155 19.77 -41.44 21.68
N ARG A 156 18.51 -40.99 21.61
CA ARG A 156 17.35 -41.78 22.07
C ARG A 156 17.17 -43.07 21.26
N GLU A 157 17.37 -43.02 19.95
CA GLU A 157 17.31 -44.21 19.09
C GLU A 157 18.43 -45.20 19.44
N ALA A 158 19.66 -44.70 19.63
CA ALA A 158 20.78 -45.54 20.05
C ALA A 158 20.53 -46.22 21.40
N GLU A 159 19.94 -45.52 22.38
CA GLU A 159 19.55 -46.11 23.66
C GLU A 159 18.47 -47.18 23.51
N GLN A 160 17.44 -46.95 22.69
CA GLN A 160 16.42 -47.96 22.42
C GLN A 160 17.03 -49.20 21.76
N ASN A 161 17.91 -49.01 20.78
CA ASN A 161 18.60 -50.12 20.11
C ASN A 161 19.50 -50.89 21.08
N ARG A 162 20.16 -50.22 22.04
CA ARG A 162 20.90 -50.90 23.12
C ARG A 162 19.99 -51.79 23.95
N LYS A 163 18.86 -51.25 24.43
CA LYS A 163 17.88 -52.04 25.22
C LYS A 163 17.33 -53.23 24.44
N TYR A 164 17.06 -53.06 23.15
CA TYR A 164 16.61 -54.14 22.28
C TYR A 164 17.66 -55.24 22.14
N ASN A 165 18.92 -54.86 21.87
CA ASN A 165 20.03 -55.81 21.76
C ASN A 165 20.30 -56.56 23.07
N GLU A 166 20.23 -55.88 24.21
CA GLU A 166 20.37 -56.51 25.53
C GLU A 166 19.28 -57.56 25.76
N LEU A 167 18.02 -57.22 25.46
CA LEU A 167 16.90 -58.16 25.57
C LEU A 167 17.10 -59.38 24.66
N GLN A 168 17.57 -59.16 23.43
CA GLN A 168 17.86 -60.24 22.49
C GLN A 168 18.96 -61.18 23.02
N GLN A 169 20.04 -60.63 23.60
CA GLN A 169 21.10 -61.42 24.22
C GLN A 169 20.60 -62.20 25.44
N GLN A 170 19.76 -61.60 26.28
CA GLN A 170 19.19 -62.27 27.43
C GLN A 170 18.32 -63.46 27.02
N LEU A 171 17.49 -63.29 25.99
CA LEU A 171 16.67 -64.36 25.43
C LEU A 171 17.52 -65.50 24.88
N GLN A 172 18.59 -65.16 24.14
CA GLN A 172 19.52 -66.14 23.59
C GLN A 172 20.23 -66.93 24.71
N SER A 173 20.68 -66.26 25.77
CA SER A 173 21.28 -66.92 26.94
C SER A 173 20.31 -67.89 27.59
N MET A 174 19.03 -67.51 27.75
CA MET A 174 18.00 -68.37 28.33
C MET A 174 17.74 -69.60 27.46
N MET A 175 17.66 -69.42 26.14
CA MET A 175 17.46 -70.51 25.19
C MET A 175 18.62 -71.51 25.20
N THR A 176 19.85 -71.00 25.36
CA THR A 176 21.05 -71.83 25.45
C THR A 176 21.06 -72.67 26.74
N MET A 177 20.75 -72.06 27.89
CA MET A 177 20.62 -72.78 29.16
C MET A 177 19.50 -73.82 29.10
N PHE A 178 18.34 -73.48 28.56
CA PHE A 178 17.22 -74.42 28.42
C PHE A 178 17.62 -75.65 27.59
N HIS A 179 18.36 -75.45 26.50
CA HIS A 179 18.85 -76.55 25.67
C HIS A 179 19.83 -77.47 26.41
N GLN A 180 20.73 -76.91 27.23
CA GLN A 180 21.65 -77.69 28.06
C GLN A 180 20.92 -78.51 29.13
N PHE A 181 19.87 -77.97 29.75
CA PHE A 181 19.05 -78.72 30.71
C PHE A 181 18.30 -79.89 30.07
N GLN A 182 17.88 -79.76 28.80
CA GLN A 182 17.20 -80.83 28.07
C GLN A 182 18.17 -81.93 27.61
N ASN A 183 19.46 -81.60 27.39
CA ASN A 183 20.48 -82.53 26.93
C ASN A 183 21.71 -82.50 27.87
N PRO A 184 21.63 -83.15 29.04
CA PRO A 184 22.76 -83.18 29.96
C PRO A 184 23.93 -83.97 29.35
N PRO A 185 25.18 -83.51 29.53
CA PRO A 185 26.34 -84.26 29.08
C PRO A 185 26.41 -85.61 29.84
N SER A 186 26.68 -86.68 29.08
CA SER A 186 26.77 -88.07 29.57
C SER A 186 28.02 -88.36 30.39
#